data_AF-A0A9D6YVW3-F1
#
_entry.id   AF-A0A9D6YVW3-F1
#
_cell.length_a   1.000
_cell.length_b   1.000
_cell.length_c   1.000
_cell.angle_alpha   90.00
_cell.angle_beta   90.00
_cell.angle_gamma   90.00
#
_symmetry.space_group_name_H-M   'P 1'
#
loop_
_entity.id
_entity.type
_entity.pdbx_description
1 polymer ?
#
loop_
_entity_poly.entity_id
_entity_poly.type
_entity_poly.pdbx_seq_one_letter_code
_entity_poly.pdbx_strand_id
1 'polypeptide(L)'
;GTPYEFTYTATAATAAVNATDLQTQIANDATLKAVGITLSTASPAGMVFTSARGEDLRVSLSGETANRLGMGAYQFGAGSSYEYNTFTTAADATPAAGNTTRFTFGFSGGAGVDINVAWNATNNVNDGTMAAAINAALNANDTARYAGIKATVAAGAITFTADDPSTNFRLQISAAAGTEDFGGLNTGLVAFSAGTIAGADAKNYIAEGSYQLGSGGTAAPLTFSAIYSASDDQALTVQANDASGVAHSLQIGLNSGNARSLDEALNTINTALQQSNDSTLKGITAVKVISGGVEKMTLISTNKDFRLSVGANASGTGFDQSSALVSSTQVGSGSNASISTQQTAQTAVTALANAVTSLGAAQAVVGKGQNQFSFAISLASTQLTNLAASESRIRDADLALEAANLTKAQVLQQAGIAALAQANSAPQAVLSLLRG
;
A
#
# COMPACT_ATOMS: atom_id res chain seq x y z
N GLY A 1 34.81 -2.87 19.75
CA GLY A 1 35.52 -3.79 20.66
C GLY A 1 35.32 -5.21 20.19
N THR A 2 36.20 -6.12 20.58
CA THR A 2 35.95 -7.56 20.40
C THR A 2 34.67 -7.95 21.14
N PRO A 3 33.78 -8.79 20.55
CA PRO A 3 32.59 -9.27 21.25
C PRO A 3 32.99 -10.01 22.53
N TYR A 4 32.25 -9.77 23.63
CA TYR A 4 32.36 -10.60 24.82
C TYR A 4 31.45 -11.82 24.66
N GLU A 5 32.01 -13.02 24.78
CA GLU A 5 31.26 -14.26 24.65
C GLU A 5 30.88 -14.79 26.04
N PHE A 6 29.58 -14.96 26.26
CA PHE A 6 29.02 -15.49 27.50
C PHE A 6 28.36 -16.84 27.20
N THR A 7 28.80 -17.91 27.86
CA THR A 7 28.24 -19.25 27.67
C THR A 7 27.23 -19.56 28.77
N TYR A 8 25.99 -19.83 28.38
CA TYR A 8 24.92 -20.28 29.28
C TYR A 8 24.56 -21.74 28.99
N THR A 9 24.50 -22.58 30.03
CA THR A 9 23.96 -23.94 29.93
C THR A 9 22.63 -23.99 30.67
N ALA A 10 21.54 -24.18 29.92
CA ALA A 10 20.21 -24.29 30.54
C ALA A 10 20.12 -25.53 31.43
N THR A 11 19.63 -25.36 32.66
CA THR A 11 19.53 -26.44 33.65
C THR A 11 18.09 -26.86 33.92
N ALA A 12 17.10 -25.99 33.69
CA ALA A 12 15.70 -26.22 34.02
C ALA A 12 14.81 -26.53 32.80
N ALA A 13 13.66 -27.17 33.03
CA ALA A 13 12.70 -27.52 31.99
C ALA A 13 11.86 -26.33 31.47
N THR A 14 11.86 -25.19 32.18
CA THR A 14 11.00 -24.05 31.85
C THR A 14 11.81 -22.78 31.56
N ALA A 15 11.34 -21.99 30.58
CA ALA A 15 11.97 -20.74 30.16
C ALA A 15 12.06 -19.69 31.27
N ALA A 16 11.03 -19.58 32.11
CA ALA A 16 11.02 -18.64 33.23
C ALA A 16 12.12 -18.94 34.26
N VAL A 17 12.37 -20.22 34.54
CA VAL A 17 13.42 -20.63 35.47
C VAL A 17 14.80 -20.42 34.85
N ASN A 18 14.97 -20.77 33.57
CA ASN A 18 16.23 -20.51 32.87
C ASN A 18 16.52 -19.01 32.68
N ALA A 19 15.50 -18.16 32.51
CA ALA A 19 15.67 -16.70 32.44
C ALA A 19 16.10 -16.13 33.79
N THR A 20 15.53 -16.62 34.90
CA THR A 20 15.93 -16.23 36.26
C THR A 20 17.35 -16.70 36.59
N ASP A 21 17.71 -17.90 36.17
CA ASP A 21 19.06 -18.45 36.28
C ASP A 21 20.06 -17.64 35.45
N LEU A 22 19.75 -17.36 34.18
CA LEU A 22 20.57 -16.51 33.31
C LEU A 22 20.75 -15.09 33.87
N GLN A 23 19.70 -14.50 34.45
CA GLN A 23 19.80 -13.22 35.17
C GLN A 23 20.79 -13.29 36.32
N THR A 24 20.74 -14.37 37.10
CA THR A 24 21.67 -14.61 38.21
C THR A 24 23.10 -14.79 37.71
N GLN A 25 23.30 -15.52 36.62
CA GLN A 25 24.64 -15.75 36.06
C GLN A 25 25.24 -14.48 35.44
N ILE A 26 24.45 -13.65 34.75
CA ILE A 26 24.90 -12.35 34.24
C ILE A 26 25.26 -11.40 35.38
N ALA A 27 24.47 -11.36 36.46
CA ALA A 27 24.77 -10.54 37.63
C ALA A 27 26.07 -10.96 38.35
N ASN A 28 26.47 -12.22 38.22
CA ASN A 28 27.69 -12.79 38.79
C ASN A 28 28.90 -12.76 37.84
N ASP A 29 28.72 -12.44 36.56
CA ASP A 29 29.81 -12.32 35.59
C ASP A 29 30.63 -11.05 35.87
N ALA A 30 31.91 -11.22 36.19
CA ALA A 30 32.80 -10.13 36.60
C ALA A 30 33.01 -9.09 35.48
N THR A 31 33.04 -9.52 34.21
CA THR A 31 33.27 -8.65 33.05
C THR A 31 32.04 -7.81 32.76
N LEU A 32 30.87 -8.44 32.68
CA LEU A 32 29.59 -7.76 32.45
C LEU A 32 29.25 -6.81 33.59
N LYS A 33 29.51 -7.21 34.85
CA LYS A 33 29.35 -6.34 36.02
C LYS A 33 30.28 -5.12 35.99
N ALA A 34 31.53 -5.28 35.55
CA ALA A 34 32.48 -4.17 35.44
C ALA A 34 32.06 -3.15 34.36
N VAL A 35 31.40 -3.61 33.30
CA VAL A 35 30.86 -2.75 32.23
C VAL A 35 29.46 -2.20 32.59
N GLY A 36 28.80 -2.78 33.58
CA GLY A 36 27.49 -2.34 34.08
C GLY A 36 26.32 -2.92 33.29
N ILE A 37 26.48 -4.09 32.67
CA ILE A 37 25.41 -4.81 31.97
C ILE A 37 24.59 -5.61 32.98
N THR A 38 23.27 -5.42 32.96
CA THR A 38 22.31 -6.17 33.78
C THR A 38 21.22 -6.79 32.92
N LEU A 39 20.62 -7.89 33.39
CA LEU A 39 19.44 -8.52 32.80
C LEU A 39 18.26 -8.38 33.76
N SER A 40 17.11 -7.94 33.25
CA SER A 40 15.82 -7.96 33.95
C SER A 40 14.87 -8.95 33.27
N THR A 41 14.09 -9.67 34.08
CA THR A 41 13.12 -10.69 33.64
C THR A 41 11.67 -10.33 34.05
N ALA A 42 11.43 -9.07 34.42
CA ALA A 42 10.15 -8.64 34.96
C ALA A 42 9.05 -8.54 33.87
N SER A 43 7.92 -9.21 34.12
CA SER A 43 6.67 -9.07 33.35
C SER A 43 6.22 -7.60 33.30
N PRO A 44 5.72 -7.07 32.16
CA PRO A 44 5.29 -7.77 30.95
C PRO A 44 6.37 -7.90 29.85
N ALA A 45 7.59 -7.43 30.10
CA ALA A 45 8.58 -7.18 29.05
C ALA A 45 9.76 -8.16 29.12
N GLY A 46 9.53 -9.44 28.81
CA GLY A 46 10.58 -10.42 28.44
C GLY A 46 11.92 -10.34 29.17
N MET A 47 13.01 -10.62 28.45
CA MET A 47 14.39 -10.46 28.92
C MET A 47 14.94 -9.12 28.42
N VAL A 48 15.25 -8.20 29.34
CA VAL A 48 15.76 -6.85 29.01
C VAL A 48 17.19 -6.69 29.50
N PHE A 49 18.11 -6.46 28.57
CA PHE A 49 19.49 -6.12 28.90
C PHE A 49 19.66 -4.60 29.00
N THR A 50 20.25 -4.13 30.09
CA THR A 50 20.46 -2.70 30.35
C THR A 50 21.93 -2.43 30.57
N SER A 51 22.47 -1.38 29.94
CA SER A 51 23.78 -0.82 30.27
C SER A 51 23.62 0.33 31.26
N ALA A 52 24.30 0.25 32.40
CA ALA A 52 24.35 1.34 33.38
C ALA A 52 25.03 2.61 32.81
N ARG A 53 25.75 2.48 31.69
CA ARG A 53 26.44 3.58 31.00
C ARG A 53 25.60 4.19 29.87
N GLY A 54 24.41 3.65 29.60
CA GLY A 54 23.53 4.13 28.52
C GLY A 54 24.04 3.81 27.11
N GLU A 55 24.93 2.83 26.97
CA GLU A 55 25.50 2.41 25.69
C GLU A 55 24.54 1.47 24.94
N ASP A 56 24.57 1.53 23.60
CA ASP A 56 23.86 0.58 22.74
C ASP A 56 24.46 -0.82 22.90
N LEU A 57 23.65 -1.75 23.40
CA LEU A 57 24.03 -3.15 23.54
C LEU A 57 23.50 -3.97 22.36
N ARG A 58 24.37 -4.78 21.74
CA ARG A 58 23.97 -5.84 20.81
C ARG A 58 24.17 -7.19 21.48
N VAL A 59 23.08 -7.94 21.63
CA VAL A 59 23.08 -9.30 22.17
C VAL A 59 22.74 -10.25 21.05
N SER A 60 23.62 -11.20 20.76
CA SER A 60 23.41 -12.28 19.80
C SER A 60 23.47 -13.62 20.54
N LEU A 61 22.47 -14.47 20.33
CA LEU A 61 22.46 -15.84 20.84
C LEU A 61 22.80 -16.81 19.71
N SER A 62 23.56 -17.85 20.03
CA SER A 62 23.86 -18.96 19.11
C SER A 62 23.87 -20.27 19.87
N GLY A 63 23.52 -21.38 19.21
CA GLY A 63 23.51 -22.72 19.81
C GLY A 63 22.27 -23.09 20.62
N GLU A 64 21.19 -22.32 20.52
CA GLU A 64 19.90 -22.60 21.15
C GLU A 64 19.10 -23.59 20.26
N THR A 65 19.12 -24.89 20.58
CA THR A 65 18.43 -25.93 19.79
C THR A 65 17.16 -26.47 20.44
N ALA A 66 16.85 -26.06 21.67
CA ALA A 66 15.84 -26.70 22.52
C ALA A 66 14.88 -25.72 23.21
N ASN A 67 14.87 -24.45 22.81
CA ASN A 67 14.07 -23.36 23.35
C ASN A 67 14.05 -23.20 24.87
N ARG A 68 15.11 -23.56 25.56
CA ARG A 68 15.15 -23.55 27.02
C ARG A 68 15.15 -22.12 27.57
N LEU A 69 15.52 -21.11 26.79
CA LEU A 69 15.41 -19.70 27.15
C LEU A 69 14.10 -19.04 26.70
N GLY A 70 13.22 -19.77 26.00
CA GLY A 70 11.96 -19.21 25.49
C GLY A 70 12.14 -18.21 24.36
N MET A 71 13.32 -18.20 23.72
CA MET A 71 13.69 -17.29 22.63
C MET A 71 13.59 -17.94 21.22
N GLY A 72 13.08 -19.18 21.13
CA GLY A 72 12.75 -19.92 19.90
C GLY A 72 12.18 -21.34 20.10
N ALA A 73 10.84 -21.50 20.07
CA ALA A 73 10.00 -22.73 19.89
C ALA A 73 9.94 -23.90 20.93
N TYR A 74 8.93 -23.88 21.83
CA TYR A 74 8.08 -25.01 22.33
C TYR A 74 7.55 -24.79 23.77
N GLN A 75 6.22 -24.77 23.94
CA GLN A 75 5.48 -25.47 25.02
C GLN A 75 3.94 -25.37 24.82
N PHE A 76 3.23 -26.48 25.02
CA PHE A 76 1.77 -26.55 25.18
C PHE A 76 1.35 -26.17 26.60
N GLY A 77 0.38 -25.26 26.74
CA GLY A 77 -0.25 -24.93 28.01
C GLY A 77 -1.27 -23.79 27.88
N ALA A 78 -2.36 -23.88 28.64
CA ALA A 78 -3.37 -22.83 28.70
C ALA A 78 -2.72 -21.49 29.10
N GLY A 79 -2.89 -20.47 28.26
CA GLY A 79 -2.48 -19.09 28.58
C GLY A 79 -1.12 -18.63 28.03
N SER A 80 -0.53 -19.31 27.04
CA SER A 80 0.70 -18.82 26.40
C SER A 80 0.65 -18.96 24.88
N SER A 81 0.79 -17.83 24.17
CA SER A 81 0.86 -17.79 22.70
C SER A 81 2.32 -17.84 22.26
N TYR A 82 2.74 -18.93 21.59
CA TYR A 82 4.10 -19.07 21.07
C TYR A 82 4.10 -19.24 19.55
N GLU A 83 5.00 -18.54 18.91
CA GLU A 83 5.16 -18.47 17.46
C GLU A 83 6.14 -19.55 16.97
N TYR A 84 5.74 -20.33 15.97
CA TYR A 84 6.50 -21.45 15.38
C TYR A 84 6.72 -21.23 13.88
N ASN A 85 7.90 -21.53 13.36
CA ASN A 85 8.12 -21.57 11.90
C ASN A 85 8.00 -23.00 11.32
N THR A 86 8.01 -24.01 12.18
CA THR A 86 7.75 -25.42 11.86
C THR A 86 7.05 -26.11 13.03
N PHE A 87 6.07 -26.97 12.74
CA PHE A 87 5.35 -27.79 13.71
C PHE A 87 5.16 -29.20 13.17
N THR A 88 5.66 -30.22 13.87
CA THR A 88 5.49 -31.64 13.49
C THR A 88 4.62 -32.36 14.51
N THR A 89 3.62 -33.09 14.04
CA THR A 89 2.75 -33.92 14.88
C THR A 89 3.46 -35.23 15.25
N ALA A 90 2.96 -35.91 16.29
CA ALA A 90 3.27 -37.32 16.47
C ALA A 90 2.76 -38.14 15.27
N ALA A 91 3.38 -39.29 15.02
CA ALA A 91 2.85 -40.27 14.08
C ALA A 91 1.58 -40.88 14.67
N ASP A 92 0.46 -40.75 13.96
CA ASP A 92 -0.83 -41.29 14.41
C ASP A 92 -1.32 -42.35 13.43
N ALA A 93 -1.76 -43.49 13.97
CA ALA A 93 -1.85 -44.73 13.20
C ALA A 93 -3.17 -44.90 12.44
N THR A 94 -4.31 -44.35 12.88
CA THR A 94 -5.59 -44.49 12.15
C THR A 94 -6.73 -43.68 12.80
N PRO A 95 -7.10 -42.51 12.29
CA PRO A 95 -8.30 -41.82 12.76
C PRO A 95 -9.58 -42.49 12.26
N ALA A 96 -10.61 -42.51 13.11
CA ALA A 96 -11.93 -43.04 12.75
C ALA A 96 -12.56 -42.26 11.57
N ALA A 97 -13.05 -43.00 10.56
CA ALA A 97 -13.68 -42.42 9.38
C ALA A 97 -14.95 -41.62 9.75
N GLY A 98 -15.09 -40.39 9.19
CA GLY A 98 -16.26 -39.53 9.40
C GLY A 98 -16.02 -38.29 10.29
N ASN A 99 -14.82 -38.15 10.85
CA ASN A 99 -14.44 -37.00 11.67
C ASN A 99 -13.94 -35.82 10.82
N THR A 100 -14.14 -34.58 11.29
CA THR A 100 -13.52 -33.39 10.69
C THR A 100 -12.62 -32.72 11.71
N THR A 101 -11.35 -32.51 11.34
CA THR A 101 -10.37 -31.78 12.15
C THR A 101 -10.36 -30.32 11.72
N ARG A 102 -10.47 -29.42 12.70
CA ARG A 102 -10.26 -27.99 12.54
C ARG A 102 -8.84 -27.63 12.97
N PHE A 103 -8.10 -27.03 12.06
CA PHE A 103 -6.81 -26.41 12.34
C PHE A 103 -7.00 -24.91 12.35
N THR A 104 -6.64 -24.26 13.46
CA THR A 104 -6.67 -22.81 13.58
C THR A 104 -5.26 -22.26 13.60
N PHE A 105 -4.93 -21.42 12.62
CA PHE A 105 -3.63 -20.78 12.49
C PHE A 105 -3.69 -19.33 12.99
N GLY A 106 -2.89 -18.98 13.99
CA GLY A 106 -2.77 -17.61 14.47
C GLY A 106 -1.49 -16.95 13.97
N PHE A 107 -1.60 -15.81 13.31
CA PHE A 107 -0.45 -15.06 12.78
C PHE A 107 -0.34 -13.72 13.50
N SER A 108 0.84 -13.37 14.01
CA SER A 108 1.21 -12.01 14.43
C SER A 108 0.13 -11.28 15.26
N GLY A 109 -0.39 -11.93 16.30
CA GLY A 109 -1.41 -11.36 17.20
C GLY A 109 -2.83 -11.18 16.63
N GLY A 110 -3.06 -11.51 15.36
CA GLY A 110 -4.37 -11.44 14.71
C GLY A 110 -5.33 -12.56 15.11
N ALA A 111 -6.59 -12.44 14.68
CA ALA A 111 -7.60 -13.49 14.85
C ALA A 111 -7.14 -14.78 14.16
N GLY A 112 -7.37 -15.92 14.82
CA GLY A 112 -7.06 -17.23 14.28
C GLY A 112 -7.82 -17.50 12.98
N VAL A 113 -7.15 -18.12 12.03
CA VAL A 113 -7.67 -18.56 10.74
C VAL A 113 -8.02 -20.04 10.83
N ASP A 114 -9.31 -20.36 10.75
CA ASP A 114 -9.78 -21.73 10.78
C ASP A 114 -9.73 -22.34 9.37
N ILE A 115 -9.14 -23.54 9.27
CA ILE A 115 -9.34 -24.46 8.15
C ILE A 115 -9.93 -25.77 8.68
N ASN A 116 -10.84 -26.36 7.92
CA ASN A 116 -11.49 -27.61 8.27
C ASN A 116 -11.11 -28.68 7.25
N VAL A 117 -10.65 -29.84 7.73
CA VAL A 117 -10.23 -30.96 6.89
C VAL A 117 -10.94 -32.22 7.38
N ALA A 118 -11.71 -32.84 6.47
CA ALA A 118 -12.41 -34.08 6.76
C ALA A 118 -11.49 -35.30 6.64
N TRP A 119 -11.55 -36.20 7.62
CA TRP A 119 -10.96 -37.52 7.59
C TRP A 119 -11.93 -38.51 6.96
N ASN A 120 -11.51 -39.10 5.83
CA ASN A 120 -12.30 -40.06 5.08
C ASN A 120 -11.37 -41.06 4.37
N ALA A 121 -11.92 -42.06 3.69
CA ALA A 121 -11.14 -43.08 2.98
C ALA A 121 -10.19 -42.50 1.91
N THR A 122 -10.42 -41.28 1.44
CA THR A 122 -9.60 -40.58 0.46
C THR A 122 -8.51 -39.72 1.11
N ASN A 123 -8.70 -39.24 2.35
CA ASN A 123 -7.78 -38.35 3.08
C ASN A 123 -7.12 -39.12 4.23
N ASN A 124 -5.95 -39.70 3.99
CA ASN A 124 -5.21 -40.53 4.95
C ASN A 124 -3.73 -40.10 5.02
N VAL A 125 -3.12 -40.21 6.21
CA VAL A 125 -1.69 -39.95 6.46
C VAL A 125 -0.78 -41.03 5.88
N ASN A 126 -1.29 -42.24 5.65
CA ASN A 126 -0.50 -43.35 5.11
C ASN A 126 -0.19 -43.20 3.61
N ASP A 127 -1.04 -42.50 2.86
CA ASP A 127 -0.93 -42.36 1.39
C ASP A 127 -0.58 -40.93 0.94
N GLY A 128 -0.23 -40.04 1.88
CA GLY A 128 0.12 -38.64 1.60
C GLY A 128 -1.07 -37.75 1.17
N THR A 129 -2.26 -38.31 1.00
CA THR A 129 -3.47 -37.58 0.57
C THR A 129 -3.96 -36.59 1.63
N MET A 130 -3.67 -36.83 2.91
CA MET A 130 -3.94 -35.87 3.99
C MET A 130 -3.14 -34.57 3.81
N ALA A 131 -1.87 -34.65 3.40
CA ALA A 131 -1.07 -33.45 3.11
C ALA A 131 -1.72 -32.60 2.01
N ALA A 132 -2.20 -33.26 0.96
CA ALA A 132 -2.87 -32.60 -0.16
C ALA A 132 -4.18 -31.91 0.28
N ALA A 133 -5.00 -32.58 1.10
CA ALA A 133 -6.24 -32.03 1.62
C ALA A 133 -6.00 -30.81 2.52
N ILE A 134 -4.99 -30.87 3.41
CA ILE A 134 -4.58 -29.76 4.26
C ILE A 134 -4.07 -28.59 3.41
N ASN A 135 -3.17 -28.85 2.46
CA ASN A 135 -2.63 -27.80 1.58
C ASN A 135 -3.71 -27.16 0.70
N ALA A 136 -4.71 -27.92 0.25
CA ALA A 136 -5.84 -27.36 -0.48
C ALA A 136 -6.67 -26.41 0.40
N ALA A 137 -6.92 -26.77 1.65
CA ALA A 137 -7.64 -25.94 2.60
C ALA A 137 -6.85 -24.68 3.01
N LEU A 138 -5.53 -24.79 3.19
CA LEU A 138 -4.62 -23.64 3.43
C LEU A 138 -4.62 -22.67 2.25
N ASN A 139 -4.54 -23.18 1.02
CA ASN A 139 -4.55 -22.35 -0.20
C ASN A 139 -5.91 -21.69 -0.48
N ALA A 140 -7.00 -22.23 0.04
CA ALA A 140 -8.33 -21.63 -0.06
C ALA A 140 -8.53 -20.46 0.92
N ASN A 141 -7.64 -20.29 1.90
CA ASN A 141 -7.67 -19.18 2.85
C ASN A 141 -6.57 -18.17 2.54
N ASP A 142 -6.95 -16.92 2.25
CA ASP A 142 -6.01 -15.87 1.87
C ASP A 142 -4.90 -15.65 2.90
N THR A 143 -5.24 -15.55 4.17
CA THR A 143 -4.28 -15.29 5.25
C THR A 143 -3.27 -16.43 5.40
N ALA A 144 -3.73 -17.69 5.38
CA ALA A 144 -2.85 -18.85 5.48
C ALA A 144 -1.98 -19.03 4.22
N ARG A 145 -2.54 -18.75 3.04
CA ARG A 145 -1.82 -18.76 1.76
C ARG A 145 -0.73 -17.69 1.70
N TYR A 146 -1.01 -16.47 2.16
CA TYR A 146 -0.01 -15.40 2.22
C TYR A 146 1.07 -15.66 3.26
N ALA A 147 0.74 -16.31 4.37
CA ALA A 147 1.71 -16.78 5.35
C ALA A 147 2.58 -17.95 4.83
N GLY A 148 2.28 -18.49 3.65
CA GLY A 148 3.08 -19.54 3.02
C GLY A 148 3.09 -20.85 3.82
N ILE A 149 2.03 -21.13 4.59
CA ILE A 149 1.97 -22.35 5.39
C ILE A 149 1.70 -23.55 4.47
N LYS A 150 2.49 -24.61 4.65
CA LYS A 150 2.38 -25.89 3.95
C LYS A 150 2.42 -27.05 4.92
N ALA A 151 1.76 -28.14 4.57
CA ALA A 151 1.83 -29.40 5.27
C ALA A 151 2.53 -30.47 4.42
N THR A 152 3.41 -31.25 5.04
CA THR A 152 3.99 -32.46 4.48
C THR A 152 3.68 -33.64 5.39
N VAL A 153 3.66 -34.85 4.84
CA VAL A 153 3.45 -36.06 5.63
C VAL A 153 4.60 -37.01 5.38
N ALA A 154 5.23 -37.47 6.46
CA ALA A 154 6.30 -38.45 6.43
C ALA A 154 6.17 -39.39 7.62
N ALA A 155 6.25 -40.71 7.38
CA ALA A 155 6.16 -41.74 8.42
C ALA A 155 4.94 -41.59 9.37
N GLY A 156 3.78 -41.18 8.83
CA GLY A 156 2.55 -40.99 9.60
C GLY A 156 2.47 -39.69 10.41
N ALA A 157 3.52 -38.86 10.39
CA ALA A 157 3.54 -37.54 11.02
C ALA A 157 3.26 -36.43 10.00
N ILE A 158 2.47 -35.43 10.40
CA ILE A 158 2.20 -34.23 9.62
C ILE A 158 3.13 -33.12 10.09
N THR A 159 3.86 -32.51 9.16
CA THR A 159 4.74 -31.36 9.43
C THR A 159 4.21 -30.13 8.73
N PHE A 160 3.85 -29.10 9.49
CA PHE A 160 3.52 -27.77 9.02
C PHE A 160 4.77 -26.89 9.00
N THR A 161 5.02 -26.23 7.88
CA THR A 161 6.16 -25.32 7.69
C THR A 161 5.67 -24.05 7.04
N ALA A 162 6.23 -22.91 7.40
CA ALA A 162 6.14 -21.72 6.57
C ALA A 162 7.21 -21.75 5.46
N ASP A 163 6.85 -21.28 4.27
CA ASP A 163 7.80 -21.13 3.15
C ASP A 163 8.93 -20.13 3.47
N ASP A 164 8.60 -19.10 4.24
CA ASP A 164 9.56 -18.12 4.75
C ASP A 164 9.95 -18.50 6.19
N PRO A 165 11.24 -18.78 6.48
CA PRO A 165 11.71 -19.09 7.83
C PRO A 165 11.45 -17.99 8.87
N SER A 166 11.19 -16.76 8.42
CA SER A 166 10.82 -15.61 9.26
C SER A 166 9.32 -15.53 9.57
N THR A 167 8.49 -16.31 8.86
CA THR A 167 7.06 -16.38 9.16
C THR A 167 6.81 -17.35 10.29
N ASN A 168 6.43 -16.80 11.44
CA ASN A 168 5.96 -17.60 12.55
C ASN A 168 4.43 -17.70 12.58
N PHE A 169 3.93 -18.84 13.03
CA PHE A 169 2.51 -19.12 13.20
C PHE A 169 2.26 -19.87 14.50
N ARG A 170 1.06 -19.70 15.02
CA ARG A 170 0.48 -20.50 16.11
C ARG A 170 -0.43 -21.53 15.48
N LEU A 171 -0.44 -22.76 15.97
CA LEU A 171 -1.36 -23.79 15.52
C LEU A 171 -2.18 -24.32 16.69
N GLN A 172 -3.50 -24.30 16.54
CA GLN A 172 -4.44 -25.00 17.41
C GLN A 172 -5.17 -26.05 16.58
N ILE A 173 -5.36 -27.24 17.16
CA ILE A 173 -6.06 -28.35 16.52
C ILE A 173 -7.26 -28.71 17.40
N SER A 174 -8.44 -28.84 16.80
CA SER A 174 -9.67 -29.22 17.51
C SER A 174 -10.59 -30.06 16.61
N ALA A 175 -11.52 -30.79 17.20
CA ALA A 175 -12.59 -31.42 16.42
C ALA A 175 -13.59 -30.35 15.93
N ALA A 176 -13.90 -30.36 14.62
CA ALA A 176 -15.00 -29.58 14.06
C ALA A 176 -16.35 -30.29 14.26
N ALA A 177 -16.34 -31.64 14.22
CA ALA A 177 -17.45 -32.54 14.54
C ALA A 177 -16.93 -33.99 14.72
N GLY A 178 -17.43 -34.73 15.73
CA GLY A 178 -17.08 -36.14 16.01
C GLY A 178 -16.16 -36.36 17.24
N THR A 179 -15.91 -37.62 17.62
CA THR A 179 -15.03 -38.00 18.74
C THR A 179 -13.56 -37.89 18.30
N GLU A 180 -12.76 -37.20 19.10
CA GLU A 180 -11.36 -36.84 18.84
C GLU A 180 -10.50 -38.06 18.54
N ASP A 181 -9.79 -38.04 17.41
CA ASP A 181 -8.68 -38.96 17.18
C ASP A 181 -7.60 -38.24 16.37
N PHE A 182 -6.84 -37.42 17.10
CA PHE A 182 -5.53 -36.96 16.67
C PHE A 182 -4.57 -37.23 17.83
N GLY A 183 -3.95 -38.41 17.82
CA GLY A 183 -2.87 -38.83 18.73
C GLY A 183 -3.24 -38.91 20.22
N GLY A 184 -4.51 -39.13 20.57
CA GLY A 184 -4.94 -39.23 21.97
C GLY A 184 -4.93 -37.90 22.76
N LEU A 185 -4.93 -36.76 22.09
CA LEU A 185 -5.05 -35.44 22.72
C LEU A 185 -6.52 -35.16 23.08
N ASN A 186 -6.83 -35.06 24.39
CA ASN A 186 -8.19 -34.84 24.91
C ASN A 186 -8.32 -33.52 25.72
N THR A 187 -9.29 -32.70 25.29
CA THR A 187 -10.02 -31.60 25.96
C THR A 187 -9.36 -30.26 26.33
N GLY A 188 -9.86 -29.20 25.67
CA GLY A 188 -9.99 -27.86 26.27
C GLY A 188 -10.02 -26.73 25.24
N LEU A 189 -11.22 -26.25 24.88
CA LEU A 189 -11.39 -25.05 24.04
C LEU A 189 -10.91 -23.81 24.81
N VAL A 190 -9.63 -23.48 24.73
CA VAL A 190 -9.17 -22.12 25.02
C VAL A 190 -9.33 -21.36 23.71
N ALA A 191 -10.40 -20.57 23.60
CA ALA A 191 -10.48 -19.55 22.56
C ALA A 191 -9.20 -18.71 22.63
N PHE A 192 -8.64 -18.29 21.48
CA PHE A 192 -7.64 -17.23 21.48
C PHE A 192 -8.25 -16.04 22.23
N SER A 193 -7.88 -15.84 23.50
CA SER A 193 -8.13 -14.57 24.15
C SER A 193 -7.34 -13.57 23.33
N ALA A 194 -8.01 -12.56 22.79
CA ALA A 194 -7.38 -11.41 22.17
C ALA A 194 -6.54 -10.71 23.24
N GLY A 195 -5.35 -11.26 23.50
CA GLY A 195 -4.36 -10.65 24.34
C GLY A 195 -3.87 -9.45 23.56
N THR A 196 -4.32 -8.28 23.98
CA THR A 196 -3.80 -7.00 23.54
C THR A 196 -2.29 -7.04 23.75
N ILE A 197 -1.53 -7.28 22.68
CA ILE A 197 -0.09 -7.09 22.71
C ILE A 197 0.09 -5.58 22.81
N ALA A 198 0.51 -5.13 23.99
CA ALA A 198 0.97 -3.77 24.21
C ALA A 198 2.03 -3.48 23.15
N GLY A 199 1.80 -2.41 22.38
CA GLY A 199 2.62 -2.03 21.24
C GLY A 199 4.11 -2.06 21.59
N ALA A 200 4.80 -3.05 21.07
CA ALA A 200 6.25 -3.08 20.97
C ALA A 200 6.53 -3.38 19.50
N ASP A 201 6.66 -2.29 18.75
CA ASP A 201 7.21 -2.18 17.40
C ASP A 201 7.18 -3.48 16.59
N ALA A 202 5.97 -3.86 16.19
CA ALA A 202 5.79 -4.11 14.78
C ALA A 202 6.12 -2.79 14.07
N LYS A 203 7.41 -2.55 13.81
CA LYS A 203 7.75 -2.19 12.46
C LYS A 203 7.30 -3.39 11.62
N ASN A 204 6.01 -3.39 11.31
CA ASN A 204 5.63 -3.43 9.92
C ASN A 204 6.69 -2.57 9.23
N TYR A 205 7.70 -3.20 8.63
CA TYR A 205 7.98 -2.78 7.29
C TYR A 205 6.64 -2.99 6.58
N ILE A 206 5.80 -1.95 6.68
CA ILE A 206 4.80 -1.62 5.70
C ILE A 206 5.59 -1.84 4.43
N ALA A 207 5.26 -2.86 3.65
CA ALA A 207 5.96 -3.05 2.38
C ALA A 207 5.66 -1.77 1.60
N GLU A 208 6.60 -0.82 1.65
CA GLU A 208 6.70 0.30 0.75
C GLU A 208 6.88 -0.35 -0.61
N GLY A 209 5.75 -0.57 -1.27
CA GLY A 209 5.65 -1.30 -2.50
C GLY A 209 4.48 -0.73 -3.27
N SER A 210 4.61 -0.71 -4.58
CA SER A 210 3.49 -0.36 -5.43
C SER A 210 2.51 -1.53 -5.48
N TYR A 211 1.23 -1.24 -5.44
CA TYR A 211 0.11 -2.15 -5.62
C TYR A 211 -0.58 -1.80 -6.92
N GLN A 212 -1.11 -2.81 -7.61
CA GLN A 212 -1.87 -2.65 -8.83
C GLN A 212 -3.20 -3.42 -8.78
N LEU A 213 -4.11 -3.21 -9.73
CA LEU A 213 -5.31 -4.04 -9.82
C LEU A 213 -4.94 -5.51 -10.05
N GLY A 214 -5.55 -6.41 -9.28
CA GLY A 214 -5.30 -7.83 -9.39
C GLY A 214 -6.14 -8.71 -8.47
N SER A 215 -5.94 -10.01 -8.62
CA SER A 215 -6.55 -11.02 -7.75
C SER A 215 -5.56 -12.15 -7.51
N GLY A 216 -5.39 -12.57 -6.27
CA GLY A 216 -4.53 -13.69 -5.90
C GLY A 216 -3.08 -13.57 -6.35
N GLY A 217 -2.49 -12.38 -6.31
CA GLY A 217 -1.09 -12.15 -6.70
C GLY A 217 -0.87 -11.87 -8.20
N THR A 218 -1.93 -11.88 -9.01
CA THR A 218 -1.82 -11.69 -10.47
C THR A 218 -2.43 -10.36 -10.90
N ALA A 219 -1.71 -9.61 -11.72
CA ALA A 219 -2.19 -8.36 -12.31
C ALA A 219 -3.44 -8.61 -13.18
N ALA A 220 -4.48 -7.80 -12.99
CA ALA A 220 -5.74 -7.90 -13.74
C ALA A 220 -6.10 -6.56 -14.41
N PRO A 221 -5.32 -6.13 -15.43
CA PRO A 221 -5.64 -4.91 -16.16
C PRO A 221 -6.94 -5.06 -16.96
N LEU A 222 -7.75 -4.01 -16.95
CA LEU A 222 -9.09 -3.96 -17.55
C LEU A 222 -9.04 -3.56 -19.02
N THR A 223 -9.71 -4.33 -19.87
CA THR A 223 -9.97 -3.96 -21.27
C THR A 223 -10.98 -2.82 -21.33
N PHE A 224 -10.85 -1.96 -22.34
CA PHE A 224 -11.69 -0.79 -22.53
C PHE A 224 -12.26 -0.75 -23.94
N SER A 225 -13.55 -0.46 -24.03
CA SER A 225 -14.25 -0.15 -25.27
C SER A 225 -14.75 1.29 -25.21
N ALA A 226 -14.52 2.06 -26.28
CA ALA A 226 -14.91 3.46 -26.32
C ALA A 226 -16.42 3.65 -26.20
N ILE A 227 -16.83 4.66 -25.44
CA ILE A 227 -18.23 5.04 -25.26
C ILE A 227 -18.58 6.12 -26.28
N TYR A 228 -19.42 5.79 -27.25
CA TYR A 228 -19.83 6.73 -28.30
C TYR A 228 -21.29 7.19 -28.17
N SER A 229 -22.14 6.39 -27.54
CA SER A 229 -23.56 6.72 -27.39
C SER A 229 -23.81 7.63 -26.19
N ALA A 230 -24.67 8.62 -26.35
CA ALA A 230 -25.12 9.48 -25.25
C ALA A 230 -26.02 8.76 -24.23
N SER A 231 -26.53 7.57 -24.57
CA SER A 231 -27.29 6.71 -23.65
C SER A 231 -26.41 5.76 -22.83
N ASP A 232 -25.11 5.68 -23.15
CA ASP A 232 -24.18 4.75 -22.54
C ASP A 232 -23.39 5.47 -21.47
N ASP A 233 -23.69 5.16 -20.21
CA ASP A 233 -22.96 5.64 -19.05
C ASP A 233 -22.42 4.45 -18.24
N GLN A 234 -21.23 4.60 -17.69
CA GLN A 234 -20.62 3.61 -16.80
C GLN A 234 -20.12 4.28 -15.53
N ALA A 235 -20.49 3.74 -14.37
CA ALA A 235 -19.97 4.19 -13.09
C ALA A 235 -18.79 3.31 -12.67
N LEU A 236 -17.65 3.92 -12.33
CA LEU A 236 -16.53 3.27 -11.66
C LEU A 236 -16.50 3.73 -10.21
N THR A 237 -16.39 2.81 -9.26
CA THR A 237 -16.25 3.12 -7.84
C THR A 237 -14.88 2.69 -7.36
N VAL A 238 -14.02 3.66 -7.06
CA VAL A 238 -12.71 3.44 -6.44
C VAL A 238 -12.89 3.53 -4.93
N GLN A 239 -12.44 2.50 -4.21
CA GLN A 239 -12.47 2.45 -2.75
C GLN A 239 -11.06 2.24 -2.23
N ALA A 240 -10.71 2.85 -1.10
CA ALA A 240 -9.47 2.58 -0.41
C ALA A 240 -9.61 2.84 1.09
N ASN A 241 -8.89 2.05 1.88
CA ASN A 241 -8.83 2.28 3.33
C ASN A 241 -7.67 3.22 3.66
N ASP A 242 -7.89 4.18 4.56
CA ASP A 242 -6.80 4.99 5.09
C ASP A 242 -5.93 4.21 6.08
N ALA A 243 -4.88 4.86 6.61
CA ALA A 243 -3.97 4.24 7.58
C ALA A 243 -4.66 3.83 8.90
N SER A 244 -5.85 4.37 9.19
CA SER A 244 -6.67 4.01 10.35
C SER A 244 -7.69 2.90 10.03
N GLY A 245 -7.73 2.42 8.78
CA GLY A 245 -8.66 1.40 8.31
C GLY A 245 -10.05 1.92 7.92
N VAL A 246 -10.25 3.24 7.88
CA VAL A 246 -11.53 3.83 7.46
C VAL A 246 -11.63 3.75 5.94
N ALA A 247 -12.77 3.24 5.45
CA ALA A 247 -13.02 3.13 4.02
C ALA A 247 -13.44 4.48 3.42
N HIS A 248 -12.73 4.88 2.36
CA HIS A 248 -13.05 6.02 1.52
C HIS A 248 -13.48 5.53 0.14
N SER A 249 -14.41 6.23 -0.50
CA SER A 249 -15.01 5.81 -1.75
C SER A 249 -15.27 7.01 -2.65
N LEU A 250 -14.97 6.85 -3.94
CA LEU A 250 -15.28 7.82 -4.98
C LEU A 250 -15.91 7.11 -6.17
N GLN A 251 -17.08 7.60 -6.56
CA GLN A 251 -17.75 7.20 -7.80
C GLN A 251 -17.39 8.17 -8.93
N ILE A 252 -17.04 7.61 -10.08
CA ILE A 252 -16.58 8.31 -11.28
C ILE A 252 -17.48 7.89 -12.44
N GLY A 253 -18.13 8.85 -13.10
CA GLY A 253 -18.98 8.59 -14.25
C GLY A 253 -18.21 8.72 -15.57
N LEU A 254 -18.28 7.68 -16.41
CA LEU A 254 -17.78 7.66 -17.77
C LEU A 254 -18.95 7.66 -18.75
N ASN A 255 -18.86 8.49 -19.79
CA ASN A 255 -19.90 8.65 -20.81
C ASN A 255 -19.29 9.11 -22.14
N SER A 256 -20.13 9.28 -23.16
CA SER A 256 -19.71 9.71 -24.51
C SER A 256 -19.05 11.09 -24.61
N GLY A 257 -19.08 11.90 -23.55
CA GLY A 257 -18.41 13.19 -23.47
C GLY A 257 -17.03 13.16 -22.83
N ASN A 258 -16.63 12.04 -22.20
CA ASN A 258 -15.37 11.97 -21.43
C ASN A 258 -14.66 10.60 -21.49
N ALA A 259 -15.13 9.68 -22.33
CA ALA A 259 -14.62 8.32 -22.47
C ALA A 259 -14.70 7.78 -23.92
N ARG A 260 -14.41 8.62 -24.92
CA ARG A 260 -14.38 8.21 -26.35
C ARG A 260 -13.09 7.50 -26.75
N SER A 261 -12.11 7.48 -25.86
CA SER A 261 -10.85 6.73 -25.96
C SER A 261 -10.36 6.34 -24.57
N LEU A 262 -9.46 5.35 -24.50
CA LEU A 262 -8.86 4.95 -23.23
C LEU A 262 -8.10 6.11 -22.57
N ASP A 263 -7.36 6.91 -23.35
CA ASP A 263 -6.60 8.04 -22.83
C ASP A 263 -7.49 9.14 -22.25
N GLU A 264 -8.69 9.33 -22.80
CA GLU A 264 -9.69 10.27 -22.28
C GLU A 264 -10.32 9.73 -20.98
N ALA A 265 -10.70 8.45 -20.95
CA ALA A 265 -11.23 7.82 -19.75
C ALA A 265 -10.22 7.84 -18.60
N LEU A 266 -8.95 7.52 -18.86
CA LEU A 266 -7.86 7.60 -17.88
C LEU A 266 -7.66 9.03 -17.36
N ASN A 267 -7.78 10.03 -18.23
CA ASN A 267 -7.68 11.44 -17.82
C ASN A 267 -8.84 11.82 -16.89
N THR A 268 -10.07 11.41 -17.22
CA THR A 268 -11.27 11.63 -16.41
C THR A 268 -11.13 10.99 -15.03
N ILE A 269 -10.69 9.73 -14.97
CA ILE A 269 -10.49 8.99 -13.72
C ILE A 269 -9.42 9.66 -12.84
N ASN A 270 -8.25 9.96 -13.40
CA ASN A 270 -7.17 10.60 -12.66
C ASN A 270 -7.57 12.00 -12.17
N THR A 271 -8.30 12.77 -12.98
CA THR A 271 -8.79 14.09 -12.57
C THR A 271 -9.75 13.98 -11.39
N ALA A 272 -10.71 13.04 -11.44
CA ALA A 272 -11.65 12.82 -10.35
C ALA A 272 -10.94 12.41 -9.05
N LEU A 273 -9.98 11.47 -9.13
CA LEU A 273 -9.17 11.05 -7.99
C LEU A 273 -8.37 12.21 -7.39
N GLN A 274 -7.75 13.05 -8.23
CA GLN A 274 -6.97 14.20 -7.76
C GLN A 274 -7.84 15.32 -7.17
N GLN A 275 -9.11 15.44 -7.59
CA GLN A 275 -10.07 16.43 -7.09
C GLN A 275 -10.90 15.96 -5.88
N SER A 276 -10.81 14.68 -5.50
CA SER A 276 -11.63 14.04 -4.45
C SER A 276 -11.50 14.63 -3.03
N ASN A 277 -10.64 15.63 -2.81
CA ASN A 277 -10.28 16.19 -1.50
C ASN A 277 -9.81 15.15 -0.44
N ASP A 278 -9.55 13.91 -0.86
CA ASP A 278 -9.13 12.82 0.01
C ASP A 278 -7.70 12.38 -0.34
N SER A 279 -6.80 12.51 0.62
CA SER A 279 -5.39 12.12 0.47
C SER A 279 -5.21 10.63 0.17
N THR A 280 -6.11 9.77 0.66
CA THR A 280 -6.07 8.32 0.46
C THR A 280 -6.36 7.98 -1.01
N LEU A 281 -7.38 8.60 -1.59
CA LEU A 281 -7.78 8.38 -2.98
C LEU A 281 -6.84 9.09 -3.98
N LYS A 282 -6.27 10.25 -3.61
CA LYS A 282 -5.22 10.93 -4.40
C LYS A 282 -3.96 10.09 -4.60
N GLY A 283 -3.71 9.13 -3.70
CA GLY A 283 -2.60 8.18 -3.80
C GLY A 283 -2.82 7.07 -4.84
N ILE A 284 -3.95 7.05 -5.54
CA ILE A 284 -4.28 6.07 -6.58
C ILE A 284 -4.18 6.75 -7.94
N THR A 285 -3.49 6.11 -8.89
CA THR A 285 -3.32 6.62 -10.26
C THR A 285 -3.72 5.55 -11.28
N ALA A 286 -4.60 5.91 -12.21
CA ALA A 286 -4.94 5.08 -13.36
C ALA A 286 -3.87 5.23 -14.46
N VAL A 287 -3.35 4.13 -14.95
CA VAL A 287 -2.32 4.10 -16.00
C VAL A 287 -2.73 3.18 -17.14
N LYS A 288 -2.22 3.50 -18.33
CA LYS A 288 -2.31 2.65 -19.51
C LYS A 288 -1.21 1.61 -19.47
N VAL A 289 -1.57 0.35 -19.71
CA VAL A 289 -0.63 -0.77 -19.84
C VAL A 289 -0.96 -1.56 -21.11
N ILE A 290 0.07 -2.15 -21.73
CA ILE A 290 -0.13 -3.04 -22.87
C ILE A 290 0.00 -4.48 -22.38
N SER A 291 -1.05 -5.27 -22.56
CA SER A 291 -1.08 -6.68 -22.16
C SER A 291 -1.70 -7.50 -23.28
N GLY A 292 -0.96 -8.49 -23.78
CA GLY A 292 -1.39 -9.28 -24.95
C GLY A 292 -1.53 -8.46 -26.24
N GLY A 293 -0.77 -7.37 -26.37
CA GLY A 293 -0.83 -6.48 -27.55
C GLY A 293 -2.01 -5.51 -27.56
N VAL A 294 -2.83 -5.50 -26.51
CA VAL A 294 -4.00 -4.61 -26.37
C VAL A 294 -3.73 -3.58 -25.27
N GLU A 295 -4.14 -2.33 -25.50
CA GLU A 295 -4.13 -1.30 -24.47
C GLU A 295 -5.22 -1.56 -23.44
N LYS A 296 -4.84 -1.56 -22.16
CA LYS A 296 -5.70 -1.82 -21.00
C LYS A 296 -5.43 -0.78 -19.91
N MET A 297 -6.35 -0.66 -18.97
CA MET A 297 -6.15 0.15 -17.76
C MET A 297 -5.69 -0.71 -16.59
N THR A 298 -4.81 -0.18 -15.76
CA THR A 298 -4.67 -0.62 -14.37
C THR A 298 -4.66 0.60 -13.44
N LEU A 299 -4.96 0.41 -12.16
CA LEU A 299 -4.71 1.41 -11.13
C LEU A 299 -3.43 1.02 -10.39
N ILE A 300 -2.60 1.99 -10.04
CA ILE A 300 -1.39 1.83 -9.23
C ILE A 300 -1.51 2.71 -7.99
N SER A 301 -1.11 2.19 -6.83
CA SER A 301 -1.06 2.96 -5.59
C SER A 301 0.04 2.45 -4.66
N THR A 302 0.50 3.27 -3.72
CA THR A 302 1.26 2.81 -2.54
C THR A 302 0.35 2.26 -1.45
N ASN A 303 -0.97 2.49 -1.54
CA ASN A 303 -1.96 1.92 -0.64
C ASN A 303 -2.22 0.45 -1.00
N LYS A 304 -2.16 -0.42 0.00
CA LYS A 304 -2.32 -1.87 -0.17
C LYS A 304 -3.78 -2.34 -0.24
N ASP A 305 -4.75 -1.52 0.18
CA ASP A 305 -6.16 -1.93 0.37
C ASP A 305 -7.12 -1.13 -0.53
N PHE A 306 -6.71 -0.80 -1.76
CA PHE A 306 -7.62 -0.19 -2.72
C PHE A 306 -8.39 -1.25 -3.53
N ARG A 307 -9.59 -0.90 -3.97
CA ARG A 307 -10.45 -1.74 -4.79
C ARG A 307 -11.13 -0.89 -5.86
N LEU A 308 -11.43 -1.52 -6.99
CA LEU A 308 -12.22 -0.93 -8.06
C LEU A 308 -13.45 -1.81 -8.30
N SER A 309 -14.62 -1.17 -8.25
CA SER A 309 -15.86 -1.75 -8.77
C SER A 309 -16.19 -1.08 -10.10
N VAL A 310 -16.52 -1.89 -11.10
CA VAL A 310 -16.95 -1.42 -12.42
C VAL A 310 -18.44 -1.69 -12.55
N GLY A 311 -19.21 -0.63 -12.70
CA GLY A 311 -20.65 -0.68 -12.92
C GLY A 311 -21.00 -1.26 -14.28
N ALA A 312 -22.17 -1.89 -14.37
CA ALA A 312 -22.70 -2.39 -15.62
C ALA A 312 -23.00 -1.22 -16.58
N ASN A 313 -22.75 -1.44 -17.86
CA ASN A 313 -23.19 -0.58 -18.96
C ASN A 313 -24.12 -1.39 -19.85
N ALA A 314 -25.30 -0.85 -20.18
CA ALA A 314 -26.36 -1.56 -20.91
C ALA A 314 -25.95 -2.01 -22.32
N SER A 315 -24.94 -1.38 -22.91
CA SER A 315 -24.48 -1.60 -24.29
C SER A 315 -23.14 -2.35 -24.37
N GLY A 316 -22.57 -2.75 -23.23
CA GLY A 316 -21.27 -3.45 -23.18
C GLY A 316 -20.08 -2.58 -23.59
N THR A 317 -20.24 -1.25 -23.61
CA THR A 317 -19.16 -0.26 -23.82
C THR A 317 -18.53 0.12 -22.48
N GLY A 318 -17.34 0.73 -22.49
CA GLY A 318 -16.57 1.07 -21.30
C GLY A 318 -15.60 -0.05 -20.86
N PHE A 319 -15.29 -0.12 -19.57
CA PHE A 319 -14.42 -1.15 -19.02
C PHE A 319 -15.13 -2.49 -18.87
N ASP A 320 -14.46 -3.54 -19.33
CA ASP A 320 -14.93 -4.92 -19.23
C ASP A 320 -14.59 -5.47 -17.84
N GLN A 321 -15.59 -5.48 -16.96
CA GLN A 321 -15.81 -6.45 -15.89
C GLN A 321 -17.18 -6.18 -15.28
N SER A 322 -18.18 -6.98 -15.70
CA SER A 322 -19.52 -6.94 -15.15
C SER A 322 -19.51 -7.25 -13.64
N SER A 323 -19.71 -6.24 -12.79
CA SER A 323 -20.04 -6.37 -11.36
C SER A 323 -18.99 -7.01 -10.42
N ALA A 324 -17.76 -7.28 -10.88
CA ALA A 324 -16.72 -7.86 -10.04
C ALA A 324 -15.89 -6.77 -9.32
N LEU A 325 -15.79 -6.87 -7.99
CA LEU A 325 -14.88 -6.05 -7.19
C LEU A 325 -13.44 -6.52 -7.42
N VAL A 326 -12.64 -5.71 -8.11
CA VAL A 326 -11.22 -5.98 -8.34
C VAL A 326 -10.44 -5.38 -7.18
N SER A 327 -9.67 -6.19 -6.47
CA SER A 327 -8.85 -5.72 -5.36
C SER A 327 -7.44 -5.33 -5.82
N SER A 328 -6.71 -4.66 -4.96
CA SER A 328 -5.28 -4.45 -5.09
C SER A 328 -4.51 -5.77 -4.95
N THR A 329 -3.40 -5.87 -5.67
CA THR A 329 -2.38 -6.90 -5.51
C THR A 329 -1.01 -6.24 -5.55
N GLN A 330 -0.04 -6.81 -4.85
CA GLN A 330 1.30 -6.25 -4.81
C GLN A 330 1.97 -6.35 -6.20
N VAL A 331 2.66 -5.30 -6.61
CA VAL A 331 3.52 -5.33 -7.80
C VAL A 331 4.83 -6.03 -7.42
N GLY A 332 5.07 -7.21 -8.02
CA GLY A 332 6.22 -8.03 -7.68
C GLY A 332 6.08 -8.71 -6.31
N SER A 333 7.19 -9.24 -5.77
CA SER A 333 7.20 -10.01 -4.51
C SER A 333 7.26 -9.15 -3.24
N GLY A 334 7.19 -7.82 -3.35
CA GLY A 334 7.62 -6.94 -2.25
C GLY A 334 9.09 -7.17 -1.89
N SER A 335 9.54 -6.56 -0.79
CA SER A 335 10.95 -6.54 -0.36
C SER A 335 11.60 -7.92 -0.07
N ASN A 336 10.90 -9.06 -0.25
CA ASN A 336 11.37 -10.43 0.03
C ASN A 336 11.66 -11.27 -1.22
N ALA A 337 12.19 -10.68 -2.30
CA ALA A 337 12.63 -11.45 -3.46
C ALA A 337 13.92 -12.24 -3.17
N SER A 338 13.81 -13.52 -2.79
CA SER A 338 14.95 -14.40 -2.55
C SER A 338 15.65 -14.82 -3.85
N ILE A 339 16.98 -14.73 -3.89
CA ILE A 339 17.82 -15.19 -5.02
C ILE A 339 18.57 -16.49 -4.72
N SER A 340 18.25 -17.18 -3.62
CA SER A 340 19.01 -18.34 -3.14
C SER A 340 18.88 -19.59 -4.01
N THR A 341 17.83 -19.68 -4.83
CA THR A 341 17.60 -20.79 -5.77
C THR A 341 17.36 -20.28 -7.18
N GLN A 342 17.59 -21.12 -8.19
CA GLN A 342 17.32 -20.76 -9.59
C GLN A 342 15.85 -20.38 -9.82
N GLN A 343 14.93 -21.06 -9.14
CA GLN A 343 13.49 -20.80 -9.25
C GLN A 343 13.10 -19.48 -8.57
N THR A 344 13.56 -19.23 -7.34
CA THR A 344 13.29 -17.97 -6.63
C THR A 344 13.95 -16.77 -7.34
N ALA A 345 15.14 -16.96 -7.93
CA ALA A 345 15.78 -15.95 -8.76
C ALA A 345 14.98 -15.63 -10.04
N GLN A 346 14.40 -16.62 -10.73
CA GLN A 346 13.53 -16.38 -11.89
C GLN A 346 12.25 -15.62 -11.51
N THR A 347 11.64 -15.97 -10.37
CA THR A 347 10.50 -15.24 -9.82
C THR A 347 10.90 -13.80 -9.47
N ALA A 348 12.06 -13.59 -8.84
CA ALA A 348 12.58 -12.27 -8.51
C ALA A 348 12.83 -11.41 -9.76
N VAL A 349 13.39 -11.99 -10.83
CA VAL A 349 13.60 -11.29 -12.12
C VAL A 349 12.26 -10.89 -12.75
N THR A 350 11.27 -11.79 -12.72
CA THR A 350 9.93 -11.50 -13.24
C THR A 350 9.24 -10.39 -12.43
N ALA A 351 9.34 -10.46 -11.10
CA ALA A 351 8.84 -9.44 -10.19
C ALA A 351 9.49 -8.08 -10.45
N LEU A 352 10.81 -8.04 -10.63
CA LEU A 352 11.55 -6.82 -10.95
C LEU A 352 11.15 -6.24 -12.31
N ALA A 353 11.01 -7.08 -13.34
CA ALA A 353 10.56 -6.65 -14.67
C ALA A 353 9.16 -6.01 -14.62
N ASN A 354 8.25 -6.60 -13.84
CA ASN A 354 6.93 -6.03 -13.61
C ASN A 354 7.01 -4.69 -12.88
N ALA A 355 7.81 -4.60 -11.82
CA ALA A 355 8.01 -3.35 -11.08
C ALA A 355 8.59 -2.23 -11.95
N VAL A 356 9.58 -2.54 -12.80
CA VAL A 356 10.15 -1.59 -13.76
C VAL A 356 9.10 -1.14 -14.79
N THR A 357 8.27 -2.07 -15.27
CA THR A 357 7.18 -1.74 -16.21
C THR A 357 6.15 -0.81 -15.56
N SER A 358 5.74 -1.08 -14.32
CA SER A 358 4.83 -0.23 -13.55
C SER A 358 5.44 1.15 -13.28
N LEU A 359 6.74 1.22 -12.94
CA LEU A 359 7.46 2.48 -12.79
C LEU A 359 7.47 3.28 -14.09
N GLY A 360 7.75 2.62 -15.22
CA GLY A 360 7.72 3.25 -16.55
C GLY A 360 6.32 3.81 -16.88
N ALA A 361 5.25 3.09 -16.54
CA ALA A 361 3.88 3.56 -16.72
C ALA A 361 3.58 4.80 -15.85
N ALA A 362 4.04 4.81 -14.60
CA ALA A 362 3.90 5.97 -13.72
C ALA A 362 4.70 7.19 -14.23
N GLN A 363 5.94 6.99 -14.68
CA GLN A 363 6.77 8.03 -15.28
C GLN A 363 6.14 8.60 -16.55
N ALA A 364 5.48 7.77 -17.36
CA ALA A 364 4.77 8.22 -18.56
C ALA A 364 3.60 9.17 -18.22
N VAL A 365 2.85 8.89 -17.13
CA VAL A 365 1.79 9.79 -16.65
C VAL A 365 2.37 11.14 -16.20
N VAL A 366 3.47 11.13 -15.45
CA VAL A 366 4.16 12.36 -15.03
C VAL A 366 4.67 13.14 -16.24
N GLY A 367 5.31 12.47 -17.20
CA GLY A 367 5.81 13.09 -18.44
C GLY A 367 4.69 13.72 -19.28
N LYS A 368 3.54 13.05 -19.40
CA LYS A 368 2.34 13.62 -20.02
C LYS A 368 1.91 14.91 -19.31
N GLY A 369 1.87 14.90 -17.98
CA GLY A 369 1.55 16.08 -17.18
C GLY A 369 2.54 17.23 -17.39
N GLN A 370 3.84 16.95 -17.44
CA GLN A 370 4.88 17.95 -17.73
C GLN A 370 4.69 18.60 -19.10
N ASN A 371 4.39 17.80 -20.13
CA ASN A 371 4.12 18.31 -21.48
C ASN A 371 2.87 19.21 -21.51
N GLN A 372 1.81 18.83 -20.81
CA GLN A 372 0.59 19.64 -20.70
C GLN A 372 0.87 20.96 -19.98
N PHE A 373 1.64 20.95 -18.89
CA PHE A 373 2.03 22.18 -18.21
C PHE A 373 2.91 23.08 -19.08
N SER A 374 3.88 22.51 -19.80
CA SER A 374 4.73 23.28 -20.71
C SER A 374 3.91 23.96 -21.81
N PHE A 375 2.96 23.24 -22.40
CA PHE A 375 2.02 23.80 -23.37
C PHE A 375 1.15 24.91 -22.76
N ALA A 376 0.57 24.68 -21.58
CA ALA A 376 -0.25 25.67 -20.88
C ALA A 376 0.53 26.94 -20.56
N ILE A 377 1.80 26.84 -20.14
CA ILE A 377 2.69 27.97 -19.89
C ILE A 377 2.95 28.74 -21.19
N SER A 378 3.29 28.04 -22.28
CA SER A 378 3.52 28.67 -23.59
C SER A 378 2.27 29.41 -24.10
N LEU A 379 1.10 28.80 -23.93
CA LEU A 379 -0.18 29.41 -24.29
C LEU A 379 -0.47 30.65 -23.43
N ALA A 380 -0.30 30.56 -22.11
CA ALA A 380 -0.50 31.68 -21.20
C ALA A 380 0.46 32.85 -21.49
N SER A 381 1.72 32.57 -21.80
CA SER A 381 2.70 33.60 -22.20
C SER A 381 2.29 34.30 -23.50
N THR A 382 1.79 33.55 -24.48
CA THR A 382 1.26 34.10 -25.74
C THR A 382 0.03 34.97 -25.49
N GLN A 383 -0.90 34.51 -24.65
CA GLN A 383 -2.09 35.27 -24.27
C GLN A 383 -1.73 36.55 -23.53
N LEU A 384 -0.77 36.50 -22.59
CA LEU A 384 -0.28 37.68 -21.88
C LEU A 384 0.31 38.71 -22.85
N THR A 385 1.11 38.26 -23.82
CA THR A 385 1.70 39.14 -24.85
C THR A 385 0.61 39.78 -25.71
N ASN A 386 -0.37 39.00 -26.16
CA ASN A 386 -1.49 39.51 -26.96
C ASN A 386 -2.41 40.46 -26.19
N LEU A 387 -2.65 40.18 -24.91
CA LEU A 387 -3.43 41.03 -24.02
C LEU A 387 -2.71 42.36 -23.77
N ALA A 388 -1.42 42.31 -23.42
CA ALA A 388 -0.60 43.50 -23.24
C ALA A 388 -0.52 44.36 -24.51
N ALA A 389 -0.37 43.74 -25.69
CA ALA A 389 -0.38 44.45 -26.98
C ALA A 389 -1.75 45.08 -27.28
N SER A 390 -2.85 44.43 -26.89
CA SER A 390 -4.20 44.98 -27.07
C SER A 390 -4.48 46.12 -26.07
N GLU A 391 -4.05 45.99 -24.83
CA GLU A 391 -4.11 47.05 -23.82
C GLU A 391 -3.27 48.26 -24.22
N SER A 392 -2.04 48.06 -24.73
CA SER A 392 -1.20 49.14 -25.27
C SER A 392 -1.91 49.86 -26.40
N ARG A 393 -2.49 49.13 -27.37
CA ARG A 393 -3.23 49.76 -28.48
C ARG A 393 -4.41 50.60 -28.01
N ILE A 394 -5.15 50.15 -27.00
CA ILE A 394 -6.27 50.91 -26.43
C ILE A 394 -5.74 52.15 -25.70
N ARG A 395 -4.79 51.98 -24.77
CA ARG A 395 -4.23 53.10 -24.01
C ARG A 395 -3.52 54.12 -24.89
N ASP A 396 -2.73 53.68 -25.86
CA ASP A 396 -1.98 54.57 -26.76
C ASP A 396 -2.95 55.33 -27.69
N ALA A 397 -4.06 54.72 -28.12
CA ALA A 397 -5.10 55.41 -28.87
C ALA A 397 -5.83 56.46 -28.02
N ASP A 398 -6.16 56.14 -26.77
CA ASP A 398 -6.78 57.09 -25.84
C ASP A 398 -5.84 58.24 -25.49
N LEU A 399 -4.55 57.96 -25.27
CA LEU A 399 -3.52 58.98 -25.06
C LEU A 399 -3.36 59.89 -26.29
N ALA A 400 -3.37 59.32 -27.50
CA ALA A 400 -3.30 60.10 -28.73
C ALA A 400 -4.53 61.01 -28.90
N LEU A 401 -5.73 60.52 -28.57
CA LEU A 401 -6.97 61.30 -28.60
C LEU A 401 -6.94 62.45 -27.60
N GLU A 402 -6.53 62.18 -26.36
CA GLU A 402 -6.43 63.21 -25.31
C GLU A 402 -5.34 64.24 -25.64
N ALA A 403 -4.20 63.81 -26.17
CA ALA A 403 -3.14 64.71 -26.64
C ALA A 403 -3.62 65.61 -27.80
N ALA A 404 -4.43 65.07 -28.73
CA ALA A 404 -5.03 65.86 -29.81
C ALA A 404 -6.05 66.88 -29.28
N ASN A 405 -6.88 66.50 -28.30
CA ASN A 405 -7.82 67.39 -27.64
C ASN A 405 -7.11 68.50 -26.86
N LEU A 406 -6.05 68.17 -26.11
CA LEU A 406 -5.21 69.14 -25.41
C LEU A 406 -4.57 70.13 -26.39
N THR A 407 -3.99 69.63 -27.48
CA THR A 407 -3.36 70.46 -28.51
C THR A 407 -4.41 71.38 -29.16
N LYS A 408 -5.59 70.86 -29.49
CA LYS A 408 -6.70 71.65 -30.01
C LYS A 408 -7.12 72.74 -29.03
N ALA A 409 -7.24 72.43 -27.75
CA ALA A 409 -7.59 73.39 -26.72
C ALA A 409 -6.52 74.50 -26.59
N GLN A 410 -5.24 74.15 -26.62
CA GLN A 410 -4.14 75.11 -26.59
C GLN A 410 -4.13 76.02 -27.83
N VAL A 411 -4.35 75.47 -29.03
CA VAL A 411 -4.43 76.25 -30.27
C VAL A 411 -5.63 77.19 -30.23
N LEU A 412 -6.80 76.73 -29.76
CA LEU A 412 -7.99 77.57 -29.59
C LEU A 412 -7.78 78.68 -28.56
N GLN A 413 -7.06 78.41 -27.46
CA GLN A 413 -6.70 79.44 -26.49
C GLN A 413 -5.75 80.50 -27.09
N GLN A 414 -4.71 80.08 -27.82
CA GLN A 414 -3.79 81.01 -28.48
C GLN A 414 -4.49 81.81 -29.58
N ALA A 415 -5.35 81.17 -30.39
CA ALA A 415 -6.17 81.83 -31.39
C ALA A 415 -7.20 82.78 -30.76
N GLY A 416 -7.80 82.41 -29.63
CA GLY A 416 -8.71 83.26 -28.86
C GLY A 416 -8.02 84.51 -28.32
N ILE A 417 -6.80 84.37 -27.78
CA ILE A 417 -5.99 85.50 -27.33
C ILE A 417 -5.60 86.40 -28.51
N ALA A 418 -5.17 85.83 -29.64
CA ALA A 418 -4.84 86.59 -30.84
C ALA A 418 -6.07 87.31 -31.45
N ALA A 419 -7.23 86.64 -31.49
CA ALA A 419 -8.48 87.22 -31.94
C ALA A 419 -8.96 88.34 -31.00
N LEU A 420 -8.84 88.16 -29.69
CA LEU A 420 -9.11 89.21 -28.70
C LEU A 420 -8.14 90.39 -28.85
N ALA A 421 -6.86 90.14 -29.09
CA ALA A 421 -5.87 91.19 -29.36
C ALA A 421 -6.24 91.99 -30.61
N GLN A 422 -6.61 91.31 -31.71
CA GLN A 422 -7.03 91.97 -32.94
C GLN A 422 -8.38 92.69 -32.81
N ALA A 423 -9.34 92.12 -32.07
CA ALA A 423 -10.62 92.76 -31.74
C ALA A 423 -10.44 93.98 -30.81
N ASN A 424 -9.41 94.01 -29.97
CA ASN A 424 -9.06 95.17 -29.15
C ASN A 424 -8.31 96.25 -29.95
N SER A 425 -7.51 95.87 -30.95
CA SER A 425 -6.80 96.82 -31.82
C SER A 425 -7.69 97.43 -32.93
N ALA A 426 -8.71 96.71 -33.41
CA ALA A 426 -9.59 97.21 -34.48
C ALA A 426 -10.39 98.49 -34.09
N PRO A 427 -10.99 98.61 -32.88
CA PRO A 427 -11.65 99.85 -32.44
C PRO A 427 -10.68 101.01 -32.29
N GLN A 428 -9.43 100.75 -31.86
CA GLN A 428 -8.40 101.79 -31.75
C GLN A 428 -7.98 102.31 -33.13
N ALA A 429 -7.89 101.45 -34.14
CA ALA A 429 -7.64 101.86 -35.52
C ALA A 429 -8.78 102.73 -36.10
N VAL A 430 -10.05 102.40 -35.78
CA VAL A 430 -11.22 103.20 -36.19
C VAL A 430 -11.26 104.55 -35.45
N LEU A 431 -10.91 104.59 -34.16
CA LEU A 431 -10.79 105.85 -33.43
C LEU A 431 -9.64 106.73 -33.94
N SER A 432 -8.57 106.14 -34.50
CA SER A 432 -7.52 106.89 -35.19
C SER A 432 -7.99 107.53 -36.50
N LEU A 433 -8.93 106.90 -37.21
CA LEU A 433 -9.56 107.42 -38.43
C LEU A 433 -10.64 108.49 -38.17
N LEU A 434 -11.18 108.55 -36.95
CA LEU A 434 -12.13 109.59 -36.51
C LEU A 434 -11.43 110.83 -35.92
N ARG A 435 -10.11 110.78 -35.71
CA ARG A 435 -9.30 111.85 -35.09
C ARG A 435 -8.29 112.49 -36.04
N GLY A 436 -8.12 111.97 -37.25
CA GLY A 436 -7.40 112.59 -38.36
C GLY A 436 -8.40 112.96 -39.44
#